data_AF-A0A965E435-F1
#
_entry.id   AF-A0A965E435-F1
#
_cell.length_a   1.000
_cell.length_b   1.000
_cell.length_c   1.000
_cell.angle_alpha   90.00
_cell.angle_beta   90.00
_cell.angle_gamma   90.00
#
_symmetry.space_group_name_H-M   'P 1'
#
loop_
_entity.id
_entity.type
_entity.pdbx_description
1 polymer ?
#
loop_
_entity_poly.entity_id
_entity_poly.type
_entity_poly.pdbx_seq_one_letter_code
_entity_poly.pdbx_strand_id
1 'polypeptide(L)'
;AGQTPVVDGEVDGETVRSILSALVQGAATDQLLKEYDQEITQADRDAVKAKIAQNTDTSTYTQHLKDLIIELNAGTLALARVVAPDAKKAAAMYDKAPGSLGVLCVRHLVVETEAVANEAIAKFADGTDFSKLAGEFSTEPNAKESGGALGGTDNACITLAEYQSGFDADFTAGALLAKPGVAYGPVKSSFGYHVIYVRPFVEVAEDISKLLAKNTGANLLTGYIATSKIKVDSAYGVWSSARGGIITS
;
A
#
# COMPACT_ATOMS: atom_id res chain seq x y z
N ALA A 1 14.24 0.53 26.34
CA ALA A 1 13.33 1.30 25.46
C ALA A 1 12.18 0.37 25.06
N GLY A 2 10.93 0.74 25.34
CA GLY A 2 9.78 -0.15 25.14
C GLY A 2 8.60 0.08 26.10
N GLN A 3 8.64 1.14 26.89
CA GLN A 3 7.44 1.67 27.51
C GLN A 3 7.06 2.92 26.72
N THR A 4 5.88 2.92 26.11
CA THR A 4 5.23 4.15 25.71
C THR A 4 5.16 5.03 26.95
N PRO A 5 5.79 6.22 26.95
CA PRO A 5 5.80 7.04 28.15
C PRO A 5 4.36 7.41 28.49
N VAL A 6 3.87 6.88 29.62
CA VAL A 6 2.62 7.31 30.22
C VAL A 6 2.96 8.59 30.97
N VAL A 7 2.44 9.72 30.51
CA VAL A 7 2.63 11.03 31.16
C VAL A 7 1.30 11.37 31.81
N ASP A 8 1.30 11.52 33.14
CA ASP A 8 0.10 11.86 33.93
C ASP A 8 -1.10 10.91 33.75
N GLY A 9 -0.82 9.62 33.50
CA GLY A 9 -1.86 8.60 33.26
C GLY A 9 -2.39 8.57 31.82
N GLU A 10 -1.86 9.42 30.95
CA GLU A 10 -2.22 9.51 29.55
C GLU A 10 -1.14 8.90 28.65
N VAL A 11 -1.59 8.34 27.53
CA VAL A 11 -0.73 7.77 26.49
C VAL A 11 -0.82 8.66 25.27
N ASP A 12 0.33 8.98 24.68
CA ASP A 12 0.38 9.73 23.44
C ASP A 12 -0.51 9.08 22.35
N GLY A 13 -1.33 9.91 21.71
CA GLY A 13 -2.34 9.44 20.76
C GLY A 13 -1.74 8.85 19.49
N GLU A 14 -0.57 9.33 19.03
CA GLU A 14 0.15 8.73 17.90
C GLU A 14 0.56 7.30 18.23
N THR A 15 1.06 7.08 19.44
CA THR A 15 1.41 5.73 19.90
C THR A 15 0.18 4.82 19.96
N VAL A 16 -0.96 5.31 20.46
CA VAL A 16 -2.22 4.54 20.45
C VAL A 16 -2.62 4.17 19.03
N ARG A 17 -2.57 5.11 18.08
CA ARG A 17 -2.88 4.87 16.65
C ARG A 17 -1.93 3.86 16.01
N SER A 18 -0.65 3.92 16.33
CA SER A 18 0.36 2.97 15.84
C SER A 18 0.06 1.55 16.31
N ILE A 19 -0.23 1.38 17.61
CA ILE A 19 -0.62 0.08 18.18
C ILE A 19 -1.91 -0.43 17.54
N LEU A 20 -2.94 0.42 17.42
CA LEU A 20 -4.20 0.03 16.77
C LEU A 20 -3.98 -0.34 15.29
N SER A 21 -3.09 0.36 14.58
CA SER A 21 -2.75 0.03 13.19
C SER A 21 -2.05 -1.34 13.10
N ALA A 22 -1.16 -1.66 14.05
CA ALA A 22 -0.54 -2.99 14.13
C ALA A 22 -1.58 -4.09 14.44
N LEU A 23 -2.56 -3.82 15.29
CA LEU A 23 -3.67 -4.76 15.56
C LEU A 23 -4.53 -5.00 14.32
N VAL A 24 -4.81 -3.96 13.53
CA VAL A 24 -5.48 -4.08 12.23
C VAL A 24 -4.66 -4.96 11.28
N GLN A 25 -3.34 -4.73 11.20
CA GLN A 25 -2.44 -5.57 10.39
C GLN A 25 -2.43 -7.03 10.83
N GLY A 26 -2.41 -7.30 12.15
CA GLY A 26 -2.51 -8.66 12.69
C GLY A 26 -3.83 -9.34 12.30
N ALA A 27 -4.96 -8.66 12.51
CA ALA A 27 -6.27 -9.18 12.13
C ALA A 27 -6.40 -9.42 10.61
N ALA A 28 -5.84 -8.53 9.78
CA ALA A 28 -5.79 -8.70 8.33
C ALA A 28 -4.88 -9.85 7.91
N THR A 29 -3.77 -10.07 8.62
CA THR A 29 -2.86 -11.20 8.39
C THR A 29 -3.61 -12.52 8.60
N ASP A 30 -4.32 -12.67 9.72
CA ASP A 30 -5.11 -13.88 9.98
C ASP A 30 -6.18 -14.14 8.92
N GLN A 31 -6.85 -13.08 8.44
CA GLN A 31 -7.88 -13.19 7.41
C GLN A 31 -7.28 -13.57 6.07
N LEU A 32 -6.18 -12.93 5.65
CA LEU A 32 -5.50 -13.26 4.41
C LEU A 32 -4.95 -14.68 4.44
N LEU A 33 -4.30 -15.11 5.53
CA LEU A 33 -3.76 -16.47 5.63
C LEU A 33 -4.86 -17.50 5.43
N LYS A 34 -6.05 -17.30 6.01
CA LYS A 34 -7.21 -18.18 5.78
C LYS A 34 -7.66 -18.22 4.33
N GLU A 35 -7.61 -17.10 3.59
CA GLU A 35 -7.94 -17.06 2.16
C GLU A 35 -6.95 -17.83 1.27
N TYR A 36 -5.76 -18.13 1.81
CA TYR A 36 -4.68 -18.87 1.13
C TYR A 36 -4.41 -20.24 1.77
N ASP A 37 -5.35 -20.76 2.57
CA ASP A 37 -5.24 -22.04 3.28
C ASP A 37 -3.94 -22.14 4.12
N GLN A 38 -3.54 -21.01 4.71
CA GLN A 38 -2.42 -20.88 5.63
C GLN A 38 -2.92 -20.49 7.02
N GLU A 39 -2.07 -20.70 8.02
CA GLU A 39 -2.32 -20.28 9.41
C GLU A 39 -1.00 -19.90 10.09
N ILE A 40 -1.09 -19.18 11.21
CA ILE A 40 0.06 -18.95 12.11
C ILE A 40 0.22 -20.19 12.99
N THR A 41 1.31 -20.92 12.79
CA THR A 41 1.56 -22.20 13.47
C THR A 41 2.27 -21.99 14.82
N GLN A 42 2.26 -23.02 15.66
CA GLN A 42 3.06 -22.99 16.89
C GLN A 42 4.56 -22.90 16.61
N ALA A 43 5.02 -23.50 15.51
CA ALA A 43 6.42 -23.42 15.09
C ALA A 43 6.84 -21.98 14.74
N ASP A 44 5.94 -21.19 14.12
CA ASP A 44 6.19 -19.78 13.85
C ASP A 44 6.35 -18.99 15.16
N ARG A 45 5.44 -19.21 16.12
CA ARG A 45 5.48 -18.58 17.45
C ARG A 45 6.75 -18.94 18.22
N ASP A 46 7.13 -20.21 18.22
CA ASP A 46 8.32 -20.70 18.91
C ASP A 46 9.60 -20.12 18.29
N ALA A 47 9.66 -20.03 16.96
CA ALA A 47 10.79 -19.42 16.24
C ALA A 47 10.95 -17.93 16.59
N VAL A 48 9.85 -17.18 16.62
CA VAL A 48 9.86 -15.77 17.04
C VAL A 48 10.26 -15.63 18.50
N LYS A 49 9.69 -16.44 19.39
CA LYS A 49 10.01 -16.42 20.82
C LYS A 49 11.49 -16.68 21.07
N ALA A 50 12.08 -17.65 20.38
CA ALA A 50 13.51 -17.93 20.44
C ALA A 50 14.35 -16.73 19.96
N LYS A 51 13.95 -16.10 18.85
CA LYS A 51 14.65 -14.91 18.31
C LYS A 51 14.58 -13.71 19.27
N ILE A 52 13.43 -13.46 19.88
CA ILE A 52 13.24 -12.38 20.86
C ILE A 52 14.11 -12.64 22.09
N ALA A 53 14.09 -13.87 22.63
CA ALA A 53 14.87 -14.22 23.82
C ALA A 53 16.39 -14.03 23.64
N GLN A 54 16.89 -14.11 22.40
CA GLN A 54 18.31 -13.91 22.09
C GLN A 54 18.69 -12.44 21.89
N ASN A 55 17.79 -11.61 21.37
CA ASN A 55 18.14 -10.30 20.79
C ASN A 55 17.44 -9.11 21.46
N THR A 56 16.53 -9.35 22.41
CA THR A 56 15.68 -8.28 22.96
C THR A 56 15.45 -8.50 24.45
N ASP A 57 15.83 -7.51 25.26
CA ASP A 57 15.44 -7.47 26.66
C ASP A 57 13.95 -7.14 26.78
N THR A 58 13.16 -8.14 27.14
CA THR A 58 11.70 -8.02 27.34
C THR A 58 11.31 -8.04 28.82
N SER A 59 12.26 -7.87 29.74
CA SER A 59 12.01 -7.91 31.19
C SER A 59 10.95 -6.90 31.65
N THR A 60 10.88 -5.75 30.98
CA THR A 60 9.94 -4.66 31.27
C THR A 60 8.61 -4.77 30.54
N TYR A 61 8.44 -5.77 29.66
CA TYR A 61 7.24 -5.92 28.84
C TYR A 61 6.19 -6.74 29.59
N THR A 62 4.93 -6.32 29.50
CA THR A 62 3.79 -7.13 30.00
C THR A 62 3.65 -8.41 29.17
N GLN A 63 3.01 -9.43 29.75
CA GLN A 63 2.79 -10.68 29.01
C GLN A 63 1.95 -10.46 27.74
N HIS A 64 0.91 -9.63 27.82
CA HIS A 64 0.09 -9.26 26.67
C HIS A 64 0.91 -8.61 25.54
N LEU A 65 1.86 -7.72 25.87
CA LEU A 65 2.72 -7.11 24.86
C LEU A 65 3.67 -8.14 24.24
N LYS A 66 4.22 -9.06 25.04
CA LYS A 66 5.06 -10.16 24.53
C LYS A 66 4.27 -11.04 23.57
N ASP A 67 3.05 -11.42 23.95
CA ASP A 67 2.18 -12.27 23.12
C ASP A 67 1.82 -11.54 21.82
N LEU A 68 1.46 -10.26 21.88
CA LEU A 68 1.19 -9.45 20.69
C LEU A 68 2.40 -9.37 19.75
N ILE A 69 3.60 -9.09 20.27
CA ILE A 69 4.83 -9.05 19.47
C ILE A 69 5.08 -10.42 18.83
N ILE A 70 4.89 -11.50 19.57
CA ILE A 70 5.05 -12.87 19.06
C ILE A 70 4.08 -13.13 17.92
N GLU A 71 2.78 -12.85 18.09
CA GLU A 71 1.76 -13.11 17.08
C GLU A 71 2.00 -12.29 15.81
N LEU A 72 2.28 -10.98 15.92
CA LEU A 72 2.54 -10.13 14.76
C LEU A 72 3.75 -10.61 13.95
N ASN A 73 4.84 -10.98 14.61
CA ASN A 73 6.03 -11.49 13.93
C ASN A 73 5.85 -12.91 13.39
N ALA A 74 5.07 -13.76 14.07
CA ALA A 74 4.74 -15.09 13.61
C ALA A 74 3.85 -15.03 12.36
N GLY A 75 2.96 -14.05 12.29
CA GLY A 75 2.22 -13.69 11.08
C GLY A 75 3.14 -13.41 9.88
N THR A 76 4.20 -12.64 10.08
CA THR A 76 5.21 -12.39 9.02
C THR A 76 5.86 -13.69 8.52
N LEU A 77 6.19 -14.63 9.40
CA LEU A 77 6.72 -15.93 9.00
C LEU A 77 5.67 -16.76 8.24
N ALA A 78 4.42 -16.70 8.67
CA ALA A 78 3.32 -17.40 8.01
C ALA A 78 3.04 -16.87 6.60
N LEU A 79 3.11 -15.54 6.41
CA LEU A 79 2.97 -14.90 5.10
C LEU A 79 4.03 -15.37 4.09
N ALA A 80 5.21 -15.79 4.54
CA ALA A 80 6.23 -16.33 3.65
C ALA A 80 5.81 -17.65 2.97
N ARG A 81 4.78 -18.33 3.48
CA ARG A 81 4.19 -19.53 2.86
C ARG A 81 3.11 -19.22 1.83
N VAL A 82 2.65 -17.97 1.75
CA VAL A 82 1.63 -17.56 0.78
C VAL A 82 2.21 -17.54 -0.62
N VAL A 83 1.57 -18.28 -1.53
CA VAL A 83 1.96 -18.38 -2.94
C VAL A 83 1.18 -17.38 -3.78
N ALA A 84 1.82 -16.84 -4.82
CA ALA A 84 1.21 -15.82 -5.66
C ALA A 84 0.01 -16.42 -6.42
N PRO A 85 -1.09 -15.66 -6.59
CA PRO A 85 -2.18 -16.09 -7.45
C PRO A 85 -1.69 -16.33 -8.88
N ASP A 86 -2.30 -17.26 -9.59
CA ASP A 86 -2.06 -17.41 -11.03
C ASP A 86 -2.45 -16.14 -11.80
N ALA A 87 -1.99 -16.01 -13.05
CA ALA A 87 -2.21 -14.81 -13.86
C ALA A 87 -3.70 -14.45 -14.04
N LYS A 88 -4.59 -15.44 -14.10
CA LYS A 88 -6.03 -15.20 -14.27
C LYS A 88 -6.64 -14.62 -12.99
N LYS A 89 -6.32 -15.20 -11.83
CA LYS A 89 -6.75 -14.69 -10.52
C LYS A 89 -6.13 -13.31 -10.25
N ALA A 90 -4.86 -13.12 -10.58
CA ALA A 90 -4.16 -11.84 -10.43
C ALA A 90 -4.82 -10.73 -11.28
N ALA A 91 -5.13 -11.01 -12.55
CA ALA A 91 -5.84 -10.06 -13.42
C ALA A 91 -7.20 -9.66 -12.84
N ALA A 92 -7.99 -10.65 -12.38
CA ALA A 92 -9.31 -10.39 -11.79
C ALA A 92 -9.23 -9.57 -10.49
N MET A 93 -8.22 -9.81 -9.66
CA MET A 93 -7.96 -9.01 -8.47
C MET A 93 -7.61 -7.57 -8.84
N TYR A 94 -6.67 -7.40 -9.78
CA TYR A 94 -6.21 -6.10 -10.26
C TYR A 94 -7.31 -5.26 -10.89
N ASP A 95 -8.13 -5.86 -11.76
CA ASP A 95 -9.25 -5.18 -12.42
C ASP A 95 -10.33 -4.71 -11.42
N LYS A 96 -10.54 -5.48 -10.35
CA LYS A 96 -11.49 -5.12 -9.29
C LYS A 96 -10.95 -3.99 -8.42
N ALA A 97 -9.67 -4.05 -8.07
CA ALA A 97 -8.98 -3.03 -7.30
C ALA A 97 -7.47 -3.11 -7.60
N PRO A 98 -6.87 -2.10 -8.24
CA PRO A 98 -5.52 -2.23 -8.78
C PRO A 98 -4.46 -2.41 -7.68
N GLY A 99 -4.72 -1.88 -6.48
CA GLY A 99 -3.83 -2.07 -5.32
C GLY A 99 -3.92 -3.45 -4.67
N SER A 100 -4.85 -4.32 -5.06
CA SER A 100 -5.12 -5.62 -4.39
C SER A 100 -3.95 -6.60 -4.42
N LEU A 101 -3.03 -6.46 -5.38
CA LEU A 101 -1.81 -7.27 -5.45
C LEU A 101 -0.64 -6.65 -4.66
N GLY A 102 -0.85 -5.51 -4.00
CA GLY A 102 0.20 -4.77 -3.32
C GLY A 102 1.23 -4.16 -4.25
N VAL A 103 0.94 -4.09 -5.55
CA VAL A 103 1.79 -3.54 -6.60
C VAL A 103 0.92 -2.71 -7.51
N LEU A 104 1.35 -1.49 -7.82
CA LEU A 104 0.66 -0.58 -8.73
C LEU A 104 1.62 -0.15 -9.84
N CYS A 105 1.08 -0.01 -11.04
CA CYS A 105 1.81 0.38 -12.24
C CYS A 105 1.14 1.63 -12.81
N VAL A 106 1.67 2.79 -12.44
CA VAL A 106 1.04 4.08 -12.68
C VAL A 106 1.91 4.90 -13.61
N ARG A 107 1.26 5.53 -14.59
CA ARG A 107 1.76 6.76 -15.17
C ARG A 107 1.02 7.95 -14.60
N HIS A 108 1.70 9.06 -14.41
CA HIS A 108 1.08 10.28 -13.95
C HIS A 108 1.59 11.50 -14.72
N LEU A 109 0.84 12.57 -14.66
CA LEU A 109 1.30 13.91 -15.01
C LEU A 109 0.81 14.88 -13.96
N VAL A 110 1.58 15.93 -13.70
CA VAL A 110 1.23 16.99 -12.75
C VAL A 110 1.25 18.34 -13.45
N VAL A 111 0.21 19.14 -13.25
CA VAL A 111 0.05 20.45 -13.89
C VAL A 111 -0.34 21.51 -12.87
N GLU A 112 -0.12 22.78 -13.19
CA GLU A 112 -0.39 23.87 -12.24
C GLU A 112 -1.88 24.09 -11.97
N THR A 113 -2.73 23.84 -12.97
CA THR A 113 -4.17 24.17 -12.91
C THR A 113 -5.06 22.97 -13.22
N GLU A 114 -6.22 22.96 -12.57
CA GLU A 114 -7.25 21.93 -12.77
C GLU A 114 -7.74 21.88 -14.22
N ALA A 115 -7.80 23.04 -14.90
CA ALA A 115 -8.23 23.14 -16.29
C ALA A 115 -7.30 22.36 -17.24
N VAL A 116 -5.99 22.47 -17.05
CA VAL A 116 -5.00 21.74 -17.86
C VAL A 116 -5.07 20.24 -17.59
N ALA A 117 -5.35 19.83 -16.35
CA ALA A 117 -5.52 18.43 -16.00
C ALA A 117 -6.75 17.84 -16.70
N ASN A 118 -7.86 18.58 -16.70
CA ASN A 118 -9.08 18.19 -17.42
C ASN A 118 -8.88 18.12 -18.94
N GLU A 119 -8.07 19.03 -19.52
CA GLU A 119 -7.69 18.97 -20.92
C GLU A 119 -6.91 17.68 -21.24
N ALA A 120 -5.93 17.31 -20.41
CA ALA A 120 -5.17 16.08 -20.59
C ALA A 120 -6.06 14.83 -20.50
N ILE A 121 -7.02 14.80 -19.56
CA ILE A 121 -8.01 13.72 -19.45
C ILE A 121 -8.85 13.60 -20.73
N ALA A 122 -9.33 14.72 -21.28
CA ALA A 122 -10.10 14.72 -22.52
C ALA A 122 -9.28 14.20 -23.71
N LYS A 123 -8.04 14.68 -23.87
CA LYS A 123 -7.14 14.21 -24.95
C LYS A 123 -6.81 12.72 -24.83
N PHE A 124 -6.65 12.21 -23.60
CA PHE A 124 -6.46 10.78 -23.37
C PHE A 124 -7.70 9.97 -23.77
N ALA A 125 -8.89 10.45 -23.41
CA ALA A 125 -10.16 9.82 -23.81
C ALA A 125 -10.36 9.81 -25.34
N ASP A 126 -9.82 10.80 -26.05
CA ASP A 126 -9.81 10.87 -27.52
C ASP A 126 -8.74 9.96 -28.18
N GLY A 127 -7.98 9.20 -27.38
CA GLY A 127 -7.02 8.19 -27.86
C GLY A 127 -5.57 8.69 -27.96
N THR A 128 -5.26 9.88 -27.41
CA THR A 128 -3.86 10.32 -27.30
C THR A 128 -3.13 9.44 -26.30
N ASP A 129 -1.91 9.02 -26.65
CA ASP A 129 -1.08 8.21 -25.75
C ASP A 129 -0.71 8.99 -24.45
N PHE A 130 -0.86 8.34 -23.30
CA PHE A 130 -0.64 8.99 -22.00
C PHE A 130 0.81 9.44 -21.79
N SER A 131 1.80 8.70 -22.31
CA SER A 131 3.20 9.06 -22.14
C SER A 131 3.56 10.35 -22.89
N LYS A 132 2.93 10.57 -24.06
CA LYS A 132 3.03 11.83 -24.79
C LYS A 132 2.39 12.98 -24.02
N LEU A 133 1.20 12.77 -23.47
CA LEU A 133 0.53 13.79 -22.65
C LEU A 133 1.37 14.15 -21.42
N ALA A 134 1.95 13.16 -20.75
CA ALA A 134 2.85 13.41 -19.63
C ALA A 134 4.07 14.24 -20.05
N GLY A 135 4.71 13.90 -21.17
CA GLY A 135 5.85 14.66 -21.68
C GLY A 135 5.53 16.07 -22.21
N GLU A 136 4.27 16.34 -22.58
CA GLU A 136 3.82 17.64 -23.09
C GLU A 136 3.31 18.55 -21.96
N PHE A 137 2.48 18.03 -21.08
CA PHE A 137 1.77 18.82 -20.08
C PHE A 137 2.45 18.84 -18.71
N SER A 138 3.15 17.77 -18.32
CA SER A 138 3.61 17.63 -16.94
C SER A 138 4.71 18.65 -16.61
N THR A 139 4.62 19.25 -15.43
CA THR A 139 5.66 20.10 -14.85
C THR A 139 6.72 19.31 -14.08
N GLU A 140 6.56 17.98 -13.94
CA GLU A 140 7.59 17.12 -13.37
C GLU A 140 8.83 17.08 -14.28
N PRO A 141 10.04 17.38 -13.78
CA PRO A 141 11.23 17.56 -14.60
C PRO A 141 11.58 16.40 -15.55
N ASN A 142 11.29 15.16 -15.15
CA ASN A 142 11.65 13.95 -15.90
C ASN A 142 10.47 13.35 -16.68
N ALA A 143 9.32 14.02 -16.73
CA ALA A 143 8.10 13.44 -17.31
C ALA A 143 8.22 13.16 -18.82
N LYS A 144 9.06 13.95 -19.52
CA LYS A 144 9.31 13.77 -20.95
C LYS A 144 10.06 12.49 -21.25
N GLU A 145 11.01 12.12 -20.40
CA GLU A 145 11.81 10.90 -20.52
C GLU A 145 11.10 9.69 -19.93
N SER A 146 10.42 9.83 -18.79
CA SER A 146 9.73 8.72 -18.11
C SER A 146 8.36 8.41 -18.73
N GLY A 147 7.80 9.34 -19.51
CA GLY A 147 6.41 9.26 -19.95
C GLY A 147 5.43 9.24 -18.76
N GLY A 148 5.82 9.85 -17.65
CA GLY A 148 5.07 9.84 -16.40
C GLY A 148 5.17 8.56 -15.57
N ALA A 149 6.00 7.57 -15.95
CA ALA A 149 6.10 6.31 -15.20
C ALA A 149 6.77 6.50 -13.83
N LEU A 150 6.19 5.90 -12.78
CA LEU A 150 6.74 5.93 -11.42
C LEU A 150 7.61 4.71 -11.12
N GLY A 151 8.93 4.91 -10.95
CA GLY A 151 9.90 3.87 -10.57
C GLY A 151 10.92 3.46 -11.63
N GLY A 152 11.07 4.24 -12.73
CA GLY A 152 12.06 3.99 -13.79
C GLY A 152 11.56 4.31 -15.20
N THR A 153 12.40 4.09 -16.21
CA THR A 153 12.13 4.48 -17.62
C THR A 153 11.29 3.47 -18.40
N ASP A 154 11.07 2.25 -17.92
CA ASP A 154 10.47 1.18 -18.71
C ASP A 154 9.51 0.30 -17.88
N ASN A 155 8.23 0.70 -17.83
CA ASN A 155 7.13 -0.03 -17.17
C ASN A 155 7.15 -0.06 -15.64
N ALA A 156 7.50 1.06 -15.04
CA ALA A 156 7.70 1.10 -13.61
C ALA A 156 6.41 0.85 -12.81
N CYS A 157 6.36 -0.37 -12.27
CA CYS A 157 5.52 -0.75 -11.16
C CYS A 157 6.33 -0.59 -9.88
N ILE A 158 5.69 -0.18 -8.81
CA ILE A 158 6.30 -0.17 -7.47
C ILE A 158 5.32 -0.78 -6.47
N THR A 159 5.82 -1.16 -5.30
CA THR A 159 4.98 -1.74 -4.27
C THR A 159 4.05 -0.68 -3.67
N LEU A 160 2.86 -1.10 -3.22
CA LEU A 160 1.92 -0.21 -2.54
C LEU A 160 2.51 0.34 -1.24
N ALA A 161 3.41 -0.41 -0.59
CA ALA A 161 4.16 0.08 0.56
C ALA A 161 5.01 1.31 0.20
N GLU A 162 5.69 1.29 -0.95
CA GLU A 162 6.47 2.44 -1.43
C GLU A 162 5.57 3.66 -1.71
N TYR A 163 4.38 3.46 -2.28
CA TYR A 163 3.37 4.52 -2.41
C TYR A 163 2.99 5.13 -1.06
N GLN A 164 2.65 4.28 -0.09
CA GLN A 164 2.19 4.71 1.23
C GLN A 164 3.27 5.46 2.03
N SER A 165 4.54 5.10 1.86
CA SER A 165 5.66 5.72 2.58
C SER A 165 6.29 6.91 1.85
N GLY A 166 6.23 6.94 0.52
CA GLY A 166 7.05 7.83 -0.30
C GLY A 166 6.28 8.92 -1.05
N PHE A 167 4.95 8.80 -1.16
CA PHE A 167 4.15 9.67 -2.01
C PHE A 167 3.12 10.46 -1.19
N ASP A 168 2.61 11.53 -1.81
CA ASP A 168 1.53 12.32 -1.25
C ASP A 168 0.28 11.47 -1.00
N ALA A 169 -0.43 11.75 0.11
CA ALA A 169 -1.55 10.92 0.54
C ALA A 169 -2.73 10.96 -0.45
N ASP A 170 -3.01 12.14 -1.01
CA ASP A 170 -4.12 12.32 -1.95
C ASP A 170 -3.79 11.68 -3.29
N PHE A 171 -2.52 11.78 -3.71
CA PHE A 171 -2.03 11.06 -4.89
C PHE A 171 -2.18 9.54 -4.73
N THR A 172 -1.70 8.97 -3.62
CA THR A 172 -1.82 7.53 -3.35
C THR A 172 -3.28 7.09 -3.23
N ALA A 173 -4.14 7.89 -2.59
CA ALA A 173 -5.58 7.63 -2.54
C ALA A 173 -6.20 7.62 -3.94
N GLY A 174 -5.82 8.57 -4.80
CA GLY A 174 -6.24 8.62 -6.19
C GLY A 174 -5.78 7.41 -7.00
N ALA A 175 -4.53 6.96 -6.81
CA ALA A 175 -3.99 5.76 -7.47
C ALA A 175 -4.74 4.48 -7.06
N LEU A 176 -5.19 4.38 -5.81
CA LEU A 176 -6.00 3.26 -5.32
C LEU A 176 -7.44 3.28 -5.85
N LEU A 177 -7.98 4.46 -6.15
CA LEU A 177 -9.35 4.66 -6.68
C LEU A 177 -9.41 4.59 -8.22
N ALA A 178 -8.31 4.86 -8.90
CA ALA A 178 -8.21 4.81 -10.35
C ALA A 178 -8.56 3.42 -10.89
N LYS A 179 -9.22 3.38 -12.05
CA LYS A 179 -9.50 2.12 -12.76
C LYS A 179 -8.39 1.84 -13.77
N PRO A 180 -7.93 0.59 -13.89
CA PRO A 180 -7.00 0.23 -14.96
C PRO A 180 -7.52 0.66 -16.33
N GLY A 181 -6.64 1.27 -17.15
CA GLY A 181 -6.98 1.70 -18.50
C GLY A 181 -7.73 3.03 -18.60
N VAL A 182 -8.01 3.72 -17.49
CA VAL A 182 -8.77 4.98 -17.48
C VAL A 182 -7.98 6.05 -16.74
N ALA A 183 -7.94 7.27 -17.28
CA ALA A 183 -7.38 8.42 -16.57
C ALA A 183 -8.26 8.81 -15.38
N TYR A 184 -7.62 9.03 -14.23
CA TYR A 184 -8.26 9.42 -12.97
C TYR A 184 -7.70 10.77 -12.49
N GLY A 185 -8.58 11.62 -11.96
CA GLY A 185 -8.26 12.95 -11.49
C GLY A 185 -9.26 13.98 -12.00
N PRO A 186 -8.97 15.28 -11.85
CA PRO A 186 -7.75 15.85 -11.28
C PRO A 186 -7.62 15.60 -9.77
N VAL A 187 -6.45 15.17 -9.32
CA VAL A 187 -6.13 14.98 -7.89
C VAL A 187 -5.24 16.11 -7.41
N LYS A 188 -5.71 16.92 -6.46
CA LYS A 188 -4.93 18.05 -5.93
C LYS A 188 -3.87 17.55 -4.96
N SER A 189 -2.64 18.03 -5.09
CA SER A 189 -1.61 17.96 -4.05
C SER A 189 -0.84 19.28 -3.92
N SER A 190 0.18 19.30 -3.05
CA SER A 190 1.11 20.42 -2.90
C SER A 190 1.90 20.75 -4.17
N PHE A 191 2.06 19.79 -5.08
CA PHE A 191 2.82 19.95 -6.34
C PHE A 191 1.97 20.49 -7.50
N GLY A 192 0.64 20.43 -7.41
CA GLY A 192 -0.25 20.75 -8.53
C GLY A 192 -1.48 19.85 -8.57
N TYR A 193 -2.04 19.69 -9.76
CA TYR A 193 -3.13 18.78 -10.06
C TYR A 193 -2.58 17.60 -10.84
N HIS A 194 -2.82 16.39 -10.34
CA HIS A 194 -2.35 15.15 -10.93
C HIS A 194 -3.44 14.51 -11.77
N VAL A 195 -3.04 13.95 -12.91
CA VAL A 195 -3.83 12.96 -13.64
C VAL A 195 -3.08 11.64 -13.54
N ILE A 196 -3.79 10.60 -13.09
CA ILE A 196 -3.25 9.29 -12.76
C ILE A 196 -3.80 8.28 -13.77
N TYR A 197 -2.92 7.49 -14.36
CA TYR A 197 -3.27 6.39 -15.26
C TYR A 197 -2.70 5.09 -14.70
N VAL A 198 -3.57 4.28 -14.11
CA VAL A 198 -3.24 2.90 -13.76
C VAL A 198 -3.28 2.07 -15.05
N ARG A 199 -2.17 1.43 -15.37
CA ARG A 199 -2.04 0.69 -16.64
C ARG A 199 -2.87 -0.59 -16.64
N PRO A 200 -3.47 -1.00 -17.77
CA PRO A 200 -4.15 -2.28 -17.90
C PRO A 200 -3.24 -3.46 -17.51
N PHE A 201 -3.78 -4.46 -16.80
CA PHE A 201 -3.01 -5.61 -16.34
C PHE A 201 -2.25 -6.31 -17.48
N VAL A 202 -2.88 -6.43 -18.66
CA VAL A 202 -2.29 -7.06 -19.86
C VAL A 202 -0.98 -6.40 -20.31
N GLU A 203 -0.77 -5.12 -19.99
CA GLU A 203 0.47 -4.40 -20.33
C GLU A 203 1.58 -4.60 -19.31
N VAL A 204 1.24 -4.97 -18.06
CA VAL A 204 2.16 -4.92 -16.91
C VAL A 204 2.20 -6.24 -16.12
N ALA A 205 1.57 -7.30 -16.63
CA ALA A 205 1.43 -8.58 -15.93
C ALA A 205 2.79 -9.18 -15.52
N GLU A 206 3.80 -9.06 -16.38
CA GLU A 206 5.15 -9.56 -16.10
C GLU A 206 5.82 -8.77 -14.96
N ASP A 207 5.74 -7.44 -14.99
CA ASP A 207 6.34 -6.57 -13.98
C ASP A 207 5.66 -6.72 -12.61
N ILE A 208 4.32 -6.82 -12.60
CA ILE A 208 3.54 -7.15 -11.41
C ILE A 208 3.98 -8.51 -10.86
N SER A 209 4.07 -9.54 -11.71
CA SER A 209 4.45 -10.89 -11.27
C SER A 209 5.86 -10.92 -10.66
N LYS A 210 6.82 -10.23 -11.29
CA LYS A 210 8.21 -10.12 -10.80
C LYS A 210 8.28 -9.43 -9.44
N LEU A 211 7.58 -8.31 -9.25
CA LEU A 211 7.60 -7.59 -7.98
C LEU A 211 6.84 -8.33 -6.89
N LEU A 212 5.67 -8.89 -7.22
CA LEU A 212 4.87 -9.67 -6.30
C LEU A 212 5.69 -10.84 -5.74
N ALA A 213 6.40 -11.58 -6.61
CA ALA A 213 7.19 -12.75 -6.23
C ALA A 213 8.34 -12.44 -5.25
N LYS A 214 8.81 -11.20 -5.14
CA LYS A 214 9.87 -10.83 -4.18
C LYS A 214 9.41 -10.96 -2.73
N ASN A 215 8.13 -10.69 -2.46
CA ASN A 215 7.54 -10.81 -1.14
C ASN A 215 6.01 -10.98 -1.23
N THR A 216 5.59 -12.13 -1.77
CA THR A 216 4.19 -12.41 -2.12
C THR A 216 3.23 -12.12 -0.97
N GLY A 217 3.44 -12.75 0.19
CA GLY A 217 2.53 -12.61 1.32
C GLY A 217 2.43 -11.18 1.85
N ALA A 218 3.56 -10.47 1.96
CA ALA A 218 3.53 -9.09 2.44
C ALA A 218 2.84 -8.15 1.45
N ASN A 219 3.12 -8.27 0.15
CA ASN A 219 2.47 -7.46 -0.88
C ASN A 219 0.95 -7.72 -0.91
N LEU A 220 0.54 -8.99 -0.91
CA LEU A 220 -0.88 -9.35 -0.85
C LEU A 220 -1.54 -8.83 0.42
N LEU A 221 -0.86 -8.84 1.57
CA LEU A 221 -1.38 -8.24 2.80
C LEU A 221 -1.56 -6.74 2.67
N THR A 222 -0.58 -6.01 2.14
CA THR A 222 -0.70 -4.56 1.92
C THR A 222 -1.89 -4.26 0.99
N GLY A 223 -2.04 -5.02 -0.09
CA GLY A 223 -3.18 -4.88 -1.01
C GLY A 223 -4.52 -5.26 -0.39
N TYR A 224 -4.55 -6.32 0.41
CA TYR A 224 -5.72 -6.76 1.16
C TYR A 224 -6.20 -5.67 2.11
N ILE A 225 -5.30 -5.11 2.91
CA ILE A 225 -5.58 -4.04 3.85
C ILE A 225 -6.08 -2.79 3.12
N ALA A 226 -5.39 -2.37 2.05
CA ALA A 226 -5.74 -1.16 1.32
C ALA A 226 -7.12 -1.22 0.64
N THR A 227 -7.58 -2.42 0.27
CA THR A 227 -8.85 -2.65 -0.41
C THR A 227 -9.97 -3.13 0.53
N SER A 228 -9.63 -3.38 1.80
CA SER A 228 -10.57 -3.75 2.85
C SER A 228 -11.28 -2.55 3.44
N LYS A 229 -12.54 -2.75 3.84
CA LYS A 229 -13.31 -1.73 4.56
C LYS A 229 -12.97 -1.78 6.04
N ILE A 230 -12.03 -0.93 6.46
CA ILE A 230 -11.61 -0.84 7.85
C ILE A 230 -12.35 0.33 8.53
N LYS A 231 -12.93 0.06 9.70
CA LYS A 231 -13.54 1.07 10.57
C LYS A 231 -12.80 1.08 11.90
N VAL A 232 -12.53 2.28 12.38
CA VAL A 232 -11.94 2.53 13.68
C VAL A 232 -12.87 3.46 14.44
N ASP A 233 -12.93 3.34 15.75
CA ASP A 233 -13.67 4.30 16.58
C ASP A 233 -13.11 5.71 16.34
N SER A 234 -14.01 6.67 16.13
CA SER A 234 -13.65 8.05 15.79
C SER A 234 -12.77 8.72 16.85
N ALA A 235 -12.81 8.26 18.10
CA ALA A 235 -11.92 8.75 19.15
C ALA A 235 -10.44 8.51 18.83
N TYR A 236 -10.12 7.53 17.97
CA TYR A 236 -8.76 7.22 17.56
C TYR A 236 -8.40 7.75 16.16
N GLY A 237 -9.37 8.27 15.41
CA GLY A 237 -9.20 8.83 14.08
C GLY A 237 -9.87 8.02 12.97
N VAL A 238 -9.32 8.06 11.77
CA VAL A 238 -9.85 7.37 10.58
C VAL A 238 -8.77 6.50 9.93
N TRP A 239 -9.18 5.36 9.37
CA TRP A 239 -8.26 4.52 8.60
C TRP A 239 -7.96 5.18 7.24
N SER A 240 -6.68 5.31 6.91
CA SER A 240 -6.22 5.78 5.60
C SER A 240 -5.52 4.66 4.85
N SER A 241 -6.16 4.13 3.81
CA SER A 241 -5.54 3.16 2.89
C SER A 241 -4.34 3.76 2.16
N ALA A 242 -4.32 5.08 1.96
CA ALA A 242 -3.19 5.78 1.35
C ALA A 242 -1.96 5.89 2.27
N ARG A 243 -2.13 5.72 3.58
CA ARG A 243 -1.04 5.67 4.57
C ARG A 243 -0.82 4.30 5.19
N GLY A 244 -1.72 3.34 4.94
CA GLY A 244 -1.68 2.01 5.55
C GLY A 244 -1.87 2.01 7.08
N GLY A 245 -2.57 3.02 7.62
CA GLY A 245 -2.68 3.22 9.06
C GLY A 245 -3.75 4.23 9.46
N ILE A 246 -3.91 4.42 10.77
CA ILE A 246 -4.88 5.35 11.35
C ILE A 246 -4.28 6.75 11.41
N ILE A 247 -4.99 7.72 10.84
CA ILE A 247 -4.65 9.13 10.86
C ILE A 247 -5.65 9.91 11.72
N THR A 248 -5.27 11.10 12.15
CA THR A 248 -6.21 12.04 12.78
C THR A 248 -7.32 12.40 11.79
N SER A 249 -8.56 12.48 12.29
CA SER A 249 -9.73 12.94 11.54
C SER A 249 -9.63 14.40 11.13
#